data_AF-A0A920S2U8-F1
#
_entry.id   AF-A0A920S2U8-F1
#
_cell.length_a   1.000
_cell.length_b   1.000
_cell.length_c   1.000
_cell.angle_alpha   90.00
_cell.angle_beta   90.00
_cell.angle_gamma   90.00
#
_symmetry.space_group_name_H-M   'P 1'
#
loop_
_entity.id
_entity.type
_entity.pdbx_description
1 polymer ?
#
loop_
_entity_poly.entity_id
_entity_poly.type
_entity_poly.pdbx_seq_one_letter_code
_entity_poly.pdbx_strand_id
1 'polypeptide(L)'
;MASKYDFKDGCTHLDAEVDASNPYFNFDPEKCIVCSKCVRACNEVQGTFALSVGSRGFESTIKPGVSDNFFDSECVSCGACVKLVRPVA
;
A
#
# COMPACT_ATOMS: atom_id res chain seq x y z
N MET A 1 8.45 30.50 6.98
CA MET A 1 8.19 29.74 8.22
C MET A 1 7.81 28.32 7.82
N ALA A 2 8.79 27.42 7.73
CA ALA A 2 8.51 25.99 7.60
C ALA A 2 7.96 25.49 8.95
N SER A 3 6.80 24.85 8.90
CA SER A 3 6.15 24.25 10.06
C SER A 3 7.09 23.22 10.69
N LYS A 4 7.12 23.12 12.03
CA LYS A 4 7.99 22.22 12.82
C LYS A 4 7.82 20.70 12.55
N TYR A 5 7.07 20.31 11.53
CA TYR A 5 6.76 18.94 11.13
C TYR A 5 7.08 18.66 9.65
N ASP A 6 8.04 19.36 9.06
CA ASP A 6 8.46 19.12 7.68
C ASP A 6 9.33 17.84 7.63
N PHE A 7 8.67 16.68 7.50
CA PHE A 7 9.30 15.36 7.31
C PHE A 7 9.90 15.16 5.90
N LYS A 8 10.09 16.25 5.14
CA LYS A 8 10.50 16.24 3.73
C LYS A 8 11.89 15.65 3.46
N ASP A 9 12.74 15.54 4.47
CA ASP A 9 14.10 14.97 4.35
C ASP A 9 14.20 13.51 4.83
N GLY A 10 13.07 12.86 5.20
CA GLY A 10 13.04 11.45 5.55
C GLY A 10 12.74 10.57 4.34
N CYS A 11 13.37 9.39 4.25
CA CYS A 11 12.98 8.37 3.27
C CYS A 11 11.54 7.92 3.57
N THR A 12 10.57 8.58 2.94
CA THR A 12 9.13 8.35 3.10
C THR A 12 8.51 8.08 1.74
N HIS A 13 7.38 7.40 1.73
CA HIS A 13 6.63 7.05 0.53
C HIS A 13 5.69 8.18 0.05
N LEU A 14 5.93 9.42 0.48
CA LEU A 14 5.16 10.62 0.12
C LEU A 14 5.45 11.14 -1.30
N ASP A 15 6.55 10.71 -1.91
CA ASP A 15 6.90 11.04 -3.31
C ASP A 15 6.82 9.80 -4.21
N ALA A 16 6.21 8.71 -3.72
CA ALA A 16 6.12 7.46 -4.47
C ALA A 16 4.98 7.51 -5.51
N GLU A 17 5.22 6.92 -6.68
CA GLU A 17 4.24 6.90 -7.77
C GLU A 17 3.02 6.04 -7.42
N VAL A 18 1.86 6.46 -7.96
CA VAL A 18 0.60 5.71 -7.85
C VAL A 18 0.69 4.44 -8.71
N ASP A 19 0.45 3.28 -8.10
CA ASP A 19 0.35 2.01 -8.82
C ASP A 19 -1.07 1.87 -9.40
N ALA A 20 -1.15 2.05 -10.73
CA ALA A 20 -2.36 1.88 -11.52
C ALA A 20 -2.32 0.59 -12.37
N SER A 21 -1.54 -0.41 -11.95
CA SER A 21 -1.35 -1.66 -12.72
C SER A 21 -2.62 -2.50 -12.77
N ASN A 22 -3.53 -2.34 -11.80
CA ASN A 22 -4.79 -3.08 -11.77
C ASN A 22 -5.92 -2.27 -12.41
N PRO A 23 -6.69 -2.83 -13.36
CA PRO A 23 -7.79 -2.10 -14.00
C PRO A 23 -8.96 -1.75 -13.06
N TYR A 24 -9.02 -2.33 -11.86
CA TYR A 24 -10.14 -2.17 -10.94
C TYR A 24 -9.89 -1.15 -9.80
N PHE A 25 -8.63 -0.86 -9.46
CA PHE A 25 -8.27 0.05 -8.37
C PHE A 25 -6.83 0.58 -8.54
N ASN A 26 -6.52 1.71 -7.89
CA ASN A 26 -5.22 2.37 -8.00
C ASN A 26 -4.64 2.64 -6.61
N PHE A 27 -3.48 2.07 -6.33
CA PHE A 27 -2.83 2.20 -5.04
C PHE A 27 -1.96 3.44 -4.98
N ASP A 28 -2.38 4.39 -4.15
CA ASP A 28 -1.68 5.65 -3.89
C ASP A 28 -0.89 5.54 -2.57
N PRO A 29 0.45 5.36 -2.65
CA PRO A 29 1.29 5.29 -1.46
C PRO A 29 1.35 6.62 -0.70
N GLU A 30 1.25 7.78 -1.36
CA GLU A 30 1.35 9.09 -0.69
C GLU A 30 0.28 9.25 0.40
N LYS A 31 -0.88 8.62 0.21
CA LYS A 31 -2.01 8.65 1.16
C LYS A 31 -2.00 7.50 2.17
N CYS A 32 -1.07 6.56 2.04
CA CYS A 32 -0.99 5.39 2.90
C CYS A 32 -0.39 5.77 4.27
N ILE A 33 -1.13 5.50 5.35
CA ILE A 33 -0.63 5.70 6.73
C ILE A 33 0.00 4.42 7.32
N VAL A 34 0.25 3.41 6.50
CA VAL A 34 0.88 2.13 6.90
C VAL A 34 0.16 1.43 8.07
N CYS A 35 -1.17 1.53 8.13
CA CYS A 35 -1.96 0.94 9.21
C CYS A 35 -2.11 -0.61 9.14
N SER A 36 -1.48 -1.26 8.15
CA SER A 36 -1.50 -2.70 7.86
C SER A 36 -2.88 -3.37 7.74
N LYS A 37 -3.99 -2.62 7.73
CA LYS A 37 -5.35 -3.17 7.57
C LYS A 37 -5.55 -3.91 6.25
N CYS A 38 -4.99 -3.41 5.15
CA CYS A 38 -5.07 -4.06 3.84
C CYS A 38 -4.36 -5.43 3.82
N VAL A 39 -3.18 -5.51 4.45
CA VAL A 39 -2.42 -6.77 4.63
C VAL A 39 -3.24 -7.76 5.43
N ARG A 40 -3.81 -7.33 6.57
CA ARG A 40 -4.69 -8.16 7.38
C ARG A 40 -5.94 -8.62 6.62
N ALA A 41 -6.55 -7.75 5.81
CA ALA A 41 -7.69 -8.13 4.97
C ALA A 41 -7.32 -9.24 3.98
N CYS A 42 -6.18 -9.09 3.30
CA CYS A 42 -5.69 -10.08 2.36
C CYS A 42 -5.45 -11.43 3.04
N ASN A 43 -4.86 -11.42 4.23
CA ASN A 43 -4.48 -12.62 4.96
C ASN A 43 -5.67 -13.29 5.68
N GLU A 44 -6.50 -12.51 6.36
CA GLU A 44 -7.58 -13.03 7.22
C GLU A 44 -8.88 -13.28 6.45
N VAL A 45 -9.16 -12.51 5.39
CA VAL A 45 -10.43 -12.64 4.62
C VAL A 45 -10.25 -13.52 3.38
N GLN A 46 -9.19 -13.28 2.60
CA GLN A 46 -8.93 -14.06 1.39
C GLN A 46 -8.00 -15.26 1.64
N GLY A 47 -6.97 -15.10 2.46
CA GLY A 47 -5.98 -16.15 2.71
C GLY A 47 -4.94 -16.32 1.58
N THR A 48 -4.81 -15.35 0.67
CA THR A 48 -3.85 -15.43 -0.45
C THR A 48 -2.46 -14.92 -0.09
N PHE A 49 -2.32 -14.16 0.99
CA PHE A 49 -1.04 -13.59 1.44
C PHE A 49 -0.30 -12.74 0.38
N ALA A 50 -1.04 -12.16 -0.56
CA ALA A 50 -0.49 -11.37 -1.66
C ALA A 50 0.01 -9.97 -1.23
N LEU A 51 -0.29 -9.50 -0.01
CA LEU A 51 0.14 -8.19 0.49
C LEU A 51 1.04 -8.31 1.71
N SER A 52 2.07 -7.49 1.76
CA SER A 52 2.98 -7.39 2.89
C SER A 52 3.42 -5.94 3.15
N VAL A 53 4.02 -5.71 4.32
CA VAL A 53 4.68 -4.43 4.62
C VAL A 53 6.15 -4.59 4.21
N GLY A 54 6.56 -3.83 3.21
CA GLY A 54 7.96 -3.71 2.78
C GLY A 54 8.70 -2.64 3.57
N SER A 55 10.03 -2.72 3.55
CA SER A 55 10.94 -1.78 4.22
C SER A 55 10.73 -1.66 5.74
N ARG A 56 11.42 -0.73 6.40
CA ARG A 56 11.34 -0.53 7.86
C ARG A 56 11.39 0.95 8.23
N GLY A 57 10.74 1.31 9.33
CA GLY A 57 10.74 2.69 9.84
C GLY A 57 9.93 3.62 8.94
N PHE A 58 10.49 4.78 8.62
CA PHE A 58 9.85 5.79 7.76
C PHE A 58 9.68 5.35 6.30
N GLU A 59 10.48 4.36 5.87
CA GLU A 59 10.41 3.79 4.52
C GLU A 59 9.32 2.73 4.38
N SER A 60 8.61 2.40 5.47
CA SER A 60 7.64 1.30 5.47
C SER A 60 6.52 1.61 4.48
N THR A 61 6.32 0.73 3.51
CA THR A 61 5.25 0.87 2.51
C THR A 61 4.55 -0.47 2.29
N ILE A 62 3.32 -0.42 1.81
CA ILE A 62 2.60 -1.64 1.46
C ILE A 62 3.07 -2.09 0.09
N LYS A 63 3.48 -3.36 -0.02
CA LYS A 63 3.89 -3.95 -1.30
C LYS A 63 3.12 -5.24 -1.59
N PRO A 64 2.77 -5.48 -2.86
CA PRO A 64 2.17 -6.74 -3.29
C PRO A 64 3.24 -7.84 -3.41
N GLY A 65 3.45 -8.60 -2.33
CA GLY A 65 4.31 -9.80 -2.31
C GLY A 65 5.73 -9.59 -2.87
N VAL A 66 6.18 -10.54 -3.69
CA VAL A 66 7.52 -10.54 -4.33
C VAL A 66 7.59 -9.61 -5.55
N SER A 67 6.44 -9.19 -6.07
CA SER A 67 6.34 -8.30 -7.23
C SER A 67 6.29 -6.83 -6.80
N ASP A 68 6.64 -5.92 -7.72
CA ASP A 68 6.49 -4.48 -7.48
C ASP A 68 5.07 -3.98 -7.79
N ASN A 69 4.25 -4.75 -8.53
CA ASN A 69 2.93 -4.33 -9.01
C ASN A 69 1.81 -5.31 -8.64
N PHE A 70 0.58 -4.81 -8.45
CA PHE A 70 -0.58 -5.65 -8.12
C PHE A 70 -0.95 -6.66 -9.22
N PHE A 71 -0.69 -6.34 -10.48
CA PHE A 71 -1.06 -7.19 -11.62
C PHE A 71 -0.21 -8.46 -11.71
N ASP A 72 1.10 -8.35 -11.46
CA ASP A 72 2.04 -9.47 -11.53
C ASP A 72 2.12 -10.27 -10.21
N SER A 73 1.37 -9.84 -9.19
CA SER A 73 1.33 -10.47 -7.87
C SER A 73 0.32 -11.62 -7.81
N GLU A 74 0.31 -12.35 -6.70
CA GLU A 74 -0.72 -13.36 -6.39
C GLU A 74 -2.10 -12.74 -6.08
N CYS A 75 -2.29 -11.43 -6.29
CA CYS A 75 -3.55 -10.73 -6.08
C CYS A 75 -4.61 -11.13 -7.11
N VAL A 76 -5.66 -11.81 -6.66
CA VAL A 76 -6.82 -12.18 -7.50
C VAL A 76 -7.86 -11.06 -7.66
N SER A 77 -7.53 -9.82 -7.31
CA SER A 77 -8.42 -8.65 -7.42
C SER A 77 -9.78 -8.77 -6.70
N CYS A 78 -9.82 -9.50 -5.57
CA CYS A 78 -11.04 -9.70 -4.78
C CYS A 78 -11.63 -8.44 -4.11
N GLY A 79 -10.87 -7.34 -4.06
CA GLY A 79 -11.26 -6.08 -3.44
C GLY A 79 -11.45 -6.10 -1.91
N ALA A 80 -11.00 -7.14 -1.20
CA ALA A 80 -11.14 -7.22 0.26
C ALA A 80 -10.39 -6.10 0.99
N CYS A 81 -9.20 -5.73 0.51
CA CYS A 81 -8.41 -4.61 1.03
C CYS A 81 -9.12 -3.27 0.79
N VAL A 82 -9.56 -2.99 -0.44
CA VAL A 82 -10.23 -1.74 -0.85
C VAL A 82 -11.56 -1.51 -0.12
N LYS A 83 -12.22 -2.56 0.38
CA LYS A 83 -13.42 -2.42 1.22
C LYS A 83 -13.15 -1.87 2.62
N LEU A 84 -11.94 -2.08 3.16
CA LEU A 84 -11.58 -1.68 4.53
C LEU A 84 -10.86 -0.33 4.60
N VAL A 85 -10.13 0.03 3.54
CA VAL A 85 -9.55 1.36 3.37
C VAL A 85 -10.55 2.23 2.60
N ARG A 86 -10.57 3.55 2.85
CA ARG A 86 -11.36 4.48 2.00
C ARG A 86 -10.95 4.28 0.52
N PRO A 87 -11.77 4.71 -0.46
CA PRO A 87 -11.59 4.41 -1.89
C PRO A 87 -10.42 5.18 -2.54
N VAL A 88 -9.28 5.25 -1.87
CA VAL A 88 -8.01 5.75 -2.40
C VAL A 88 -6.93 4.73 -2.04
N ALA A 89 -7.12 3.53 -2.60
CA ALA A 89 -6.21 2.41 -2.61
C ALA A 89 -6.36 1.70 -3.95
#